data_AF-A0A0M0JL21-F1
#
_entry.id   AF-A0A0M0JL21-F1
#
_cell.length_a   1.000
_cell.length_b   1.000
_cell.length_c   1.000
_cell.angle_alpha   90.00
_cell.angle_beta   90.00
_cell.angle_gamma   90.00
#
_symmetry.space_group_name_H-M   'P 1'
#
loop_
_entity.id
_entity.type
_entity.pdbx_description
1 polymer ?
#
loop_
_entity_poly.entity_id
_entity_poly.type
_entity_poly.pdbx_seq_one_letter_code
_entity_poly.pdbx_strand_id
1 'polypeptide(L)'
;EAFAELVCPITFSLPVDPVTAEDGNVYERSAIEEWLKQQLKSPVTNLAMGTKLLPALQVKNMIRTMVTSGALTGDKVDLWKLKLKEEEEVAVMLRRAEAGDGAAMFILGLWYENGEKGLVKDKAKTFEWYKKSHEAGDASGTCCLGQSYLVGDGVPKCLARGATLLSQAAEHGSQYACCNLGRAYAHGLWGFPEDETMARRYYSMVASAAIEYYSMVASAAIEDCTPAKEEAATWLREHPAA
;
A
#
# COMPACT_ATOMS: atom_id res chain seq x y z
N GLU A 1 1.85 18.62 -35.52
CA GLU A 1 2.35 19.88 -34.89
C GLU A 1 1.71 20.19 -33.54
N ALA A 2 0.39 20.03 -33.34
CA ALA A 2 -0.31 20.41 -32.10
C ALA A 2 0.10 19.69 -30.79
N PHE A 3 0.92 18.64 -30.83
CA PHE A 3 1.30 17.86 -29.63
C PHE A 3 2.77 18.03 -29.21
N ALA A 4 3.57 18.77 -29.99
CA ALA A 4 4.99 18.96 -29.69
C ALA A 4 5.22 19.66 -28.35
N GLU A 5 4.29 20.53 -27.95
CA GLU A 5 4.32 21.28 -26.69
C GLU A 5 4.07 20.41 -25.44
N LEU A 6 3.55 19.19 -25.62
CA LEU A 6 3.30 18.24 -24.52
C LEU A 6 4.47 17.27 -24.31
N VAL A 7 5.48 17.32 -25.18
CA VAL A 7 6.63 16.41 -25.15
C VAL A 7 7.66 16.94 -24.17
N CYS A 8 8.14 16.08 -23.28
CA CYS A 8 9.24 16.40 -22.38
C CYS A 8 10.52 16.70 -23.19
N PRO A 9 11.17 17.87 -23.00
CA PRO A 9 12.38 18.23 -23.76
C PRO A 9 13.58 17.31 -23.53
N ILE A 10 13.62 16.56 -22.43
CA ILE A 10 14.72 15.64 -22.11
C ILE A 10 14.47 14.26 -22.73
N THR A 11 13.27 13.72 -22.57
CA THR A 11 12.96 12.33 -22.96
C THR A 11 12.38 12.22 -24.37
N PHE A 12 12.10 13.36 -25.03
CA PHE A 12 11.45 13.44 -26.33
C PHE A 12 10.18 12.58 -26.44
N SER A 13 9.50 12.38 -25.31
CA SER A 13 8.29 11.57 -25.19
C SER A 13 7.27 12.24 -24.26
N LEU A 14 6.04 11.75 -24.34
CA LEU A 14 4.94 12.17 -23.47
C LEU A 14 5.31 11.88 -21.99
N PRO A 15 5.33 12.89 -21.11
CA PRO A 15 5.62 12.68 -19.69
C PRO A 15 4.47 11.92 -19.03
N VAL A 16 4.80 10.91 -18.22
CA VAL A 16 3.88 10.12 -17.40
C VAL A 16 3.66 10.81 -16.05
N ASP A 17 4.70 11.44 -15.47
CA ASP A 17 4.58 12.31 -14.31
C ASP A 17 5.04 13.74 -14.62
N PRO A 18 4.17 14.57 -15.25
CA PRO A 18 4.55 15.89 -15.72
C PRO A 18 4.73 16.88 -14.55
N VAL A 19 5.89 17.54 -14.52
CA VAL A 19 6.24 18.59 -13.55
C VAL A 19 6.72 19.85 -14.25
N THR A 20 6.40 21.00 -13.69
CA THR A 20 6.90 22.31 -14.10
C THR A 20 8.11 22.66 -13.26
N ALA A 21 9.23 22.96 -13.91
CA ALA A 21 10.43 23.44 -13.25
C ALA A 21 10.48 24.98 -13.22
N GLU A 22 11.47 25.56 -12.55
CA GLU A 22 11.57 27.03 -12.36
C GLU A 22 11.71 27.84 -13.66
N ASP A 23 12.16 27.21 -14.74
CA ASP A 23 12.27 27.81 -16.06
C ASP A 23 10.93 27.87 -16.82
N GLY A 24 9.85 27.37 -16.21
CA GLY A 24 8.50 27.37 -16.76
C GLY A 24 8.21 26.21 -17.72
N ASN A 25 9.20 25.37 -18.02
CA ASN A 25 9.03 24.22 -18.91
C ASN A 25 8.48 23.00 -18.16
N VAL A 26 7.82 22.12 -18.92
CA VAL A 26 7.26 20.87 -18.40
C VAL A 26 8.15 19.69 -18.76
N TYR A 27 8.42 18.86 -17.76
CA TYR A 27 9.31 17.71 -17.86
C TYR A 27 8.65 16.45 -17.30
N GLU A 28 9.17 15.30 -17.70
CA GLU A 28 9.02 14.06 -16.93
C GLU A 28 9.82 14.19 -15.63
N ARG A 29 9.17 13.98 -14.48
CA ARG A 29 9.79 14.15 -13.15
C ARG A 29 11.12 13.44 -13.03
N SER A 30 11.16 12.14 -13.33
CA SER A 30 12.37 11.34 -13.17
C SER A 30 13.54 11.84 -14.02
N ALA A 31 13.25 12.36 -15.21
CA ALA A 31 14.26 12.87 -16.12
C ALA A 31 14.84 14.21 -15.66
N ILE A 32 14.01 15.15 -15.22
CA ILE A 32 14.48 16.46 -14.74
C ILE A 32 15.18 16.34 -13.38
N GLU A 33 14.73 15.45 -12.49
CA GLU A 33 15.43 15.17 -11.24
C GLU A 33 16.84 14.62 -11.49
N GLU A 34 17.00 13.73 -12.46
CA GLU A 34 18.32 13.20 -12.82
C GLU A 34 19.22 14.25 -13.48
N TRP A 35 18.66 15.10 -14.33
CA TRP A 35 19.37 16.22 -14.93
C TRP A 35 19.90 17.21 -13.88
N LEU A 36 19.06 17.61 -12.94
CA LEU A 36 19.39 18.60 -11.91
C LEU A 36 20.45 18.11 -10.91
N LYS A 37 20.60 16.79 -10.72
CA LYS A 37 21.72 16.21 -9.97
C LYS A 37 23.06 16.45 -10.65
N GLN A 38 23.09 16.49 -11.98
CA GLN A 38 24.33 16.69 -12.74
C GLN A 38 24.68 18.17 -12.86
N GLN A 39 23.67 19.02 -13.07
CA GLN A 39 23.87 20.46 -13.19
C GLN A 39 22.60 21.25 -12.81
N LEU A 40 22.78 22.31 -12.03
CA LEU A 40 21.71 23.23 -11.62
C LEU A 40 21.39 24.26 -12.71
N LYS A 41 21.07 23.76 -13.91
CA LYS A 41 20.77 24.57 -15.10
C LYS A 41 19.58 24.00 -15.86
N SER A 42 18.85 24.87 -16.53
CA SER A 42 17.71 24.46 -17.34
C SER A 42 18.17 23.65 -18.57
N PRO A 43 17.55 22.50 -18.87
CA PRO A 43 17.82 21.72 -20.08
C PRO A 43 17.58 22.49 -21.39
N VAL A 44 16.71 23.50 -21.37
CA VAL A 44 16.28 24.23 -22.58
C VAL A 44 17.10 25.51 -22.78
N THR A 45 17.15 26.37 -21.77
CA THR A 45 17.82 27.68 -21.82
C THR A 45 19.30 27.68 -21.42
N ASN A 46 19.77 26.60 -20.78
CA ASN A 46 21.11 26.50 -20.16
C ASN A 46 21.42 27.58 -19.08
N LEU A 47 20.39 28.30 -18.60
CA LEU A 47 20.51 29.26 -17.51
C LEU A 47 20.45 28.53 -16.15
N ALA A 48 21.06 29.13 -15.11
CA ALA A 48 21.00 28.58 -13.76
C ALA A 48 19.55 28.51 -13.26
N MET A 49 19.18 27.41 -12.61
CA MET A 49 17.85 27.21 -12.02
C MET A 49 17.93 26.37 -10.75
N GLY A 50 16.96 26.56 -9.84
CA GLY A 50 16.81 25.75 -8.64
C GLY A 50 16.20 24.37 -8.91
N THR A 51 16.02 23.60 -7.84
CA THR A 51 15.51 22.22 -7.90
C THR A 51 14.02 22.11 -7.62
N LYS A 52 13.30 23.23 -7.53
CA LYS A 52 11.89 23.22 -7.21
C LYS A 52 11.08 22.71 -8.40
N LEU A 53 10.34 21.63 -8.17
CA LEU A 53 9.45 21.02 -9.16
C LEU A 53 8.00 21.09 -8.64
N LEU A 54 7.11 21.67 -9.44
CA LEU A 54 5.69 21.76 -9.15
C LEU A 54 4.91 20.78 -10.05
N PRO A 55 3.82 20.16 -9.58
CA PRO A 55 2.98 19.34 -10.45
C PRO A 55 2.42 20.15 -11.63
N ALA A 56 2.61 19.69 -12.86
CA ALA A 56 2.09 20.35 -14.06
C ALA A 56 0.64 19.92 -14.33
N LEU A 57 -0.28 20.35 -13.47
CA LEU A 57 -1.67 19.87 -13.46
C LEU A 57 -2.42 20.11 -14.77
N GLN A 58 -2.19 21.26 -15.41
CA GLN A 58 -2.82 21.57 -16.70
C GLN A 58 -2.39 20.57 -17.78
N VAL A 59 -1.08 20.31 -17.90
CA VAL A 59 -0.54 19.33 -18.84
C VAL A 59 -1.03 17.92 -18.49
N LYS A 60 -1.00 17.53 -17.20
CA LYS A 60 -1.53 16.25 -16.72
C LYS A 60 -2.98 16.04 -17.19
N ASN A 61 -3.83 17.06 -17.00
CA ASN A 61 -5.24 17.00 -17.38
C ASN A 61 -5.44 16.95 -18.89
N MET A 62 -4.69 17.73 -19.66
CA MET A 62 -4.73 17.66 -21.13
C MET A 62 -4.36 16.27 -21.64
N ILE A 63 -3.24 15.71 -21.15
CA ILE A 63 -2.79 14.37 -21.55
C ILE A 63 -3.84 13.33 -21.18
N ARG A 64 -4.38 13.38 -19.96
CA ARG A 64 -5.48 12.51 -19.52
C ARG A 64 -6.65 12.56 -20.50
N THR A 65 -7.16 13.74 -20.82
CA THR A 65 -8.29 13.90 -21.76
C THR A 65 -7.98 13.28 -23.12
N MET A 66 -6.79 13.52 -23.66
CA MET A 66 -6.40 13.01 -24.97
C MET A 66 -6.19 11.49 -24.99
N VAL A 67 -5.66 10.90 -23.91
CA VAL A 67 -5.55 9.44 -23.76
C VAL A 67 -6.93 8.81 -23.67
N THR A 68 -7.83 9.38 -22.87
CA THR A 68 -9.21 8.88 -22.71
C THR A 68 -10.02 9.00 -24.01
N SER A 69 -9.82 10.06 -24.81
CA SER A 69 -10.51 10.23 -26.09
C SER A 69 -9.92 9.38 -27.22
N GLY A 70 -8.79 8.68 -27.00
CA GLY A 70 -8.06 7.96 -28.04
C GLY A 70 -7.34 8.87 -29.04
N ALA A 71 -7.15 10.16 -28.72
CA ALA A 71 -6.47 11.12 -29.59
C ALA A 71 -4.94 10.95 -29.60
N LEU A 72 -4.37 10.31 -28.58
CA LEU A 72 -2.95 9.98 -28.51
C LEU A 72 -2.71 8.49 -28.82
N THR A 73 -1.65 8.22 -29.60
CA THR A 73 -1.11 6.89 -29.87
C THR A 73 0.39 6.88 -29.59
N GLY A 74 0.96 5.71 -29.29
CA GLY A 74 2.40 5.53 -29.06
C GLY A 74 2.77 4.93 -27.69
N ASP A 75 4.08 4.76 -27.47
CA ASP A 75 4.65 3.87 -26.44
C ASP A 75 4.30 4.24 -24.99
N LYS A 76 4.03 5.53 -24.72
CA LYS A 76 3.69 6.03 -23.37
C LYS A 76 2.18 6.03 -23.08
N VAL A 77 1.34 5.79 -24.08
CA VAL A 77 -0.13 5.80 -23.92
C VAL A 77 -0.58 4.65 -23.01
N ASP A 78 0.03 3.47 -23.11
CA ASP A 78 -0.35 2.33 -22.28
C ASP A 78 0.08 2.52 -20.82
N LEU A 79 1.21 3.17 -20.56
CA LEU A 79 1.60 3.61 -19.22
C LEU A 79 0.61 4.61 -18.63
N TRP A 80 0.10 5.53 -19.45
CA TRP A 80 -0.96 6.45 -19.04
C TRP A 80 -2.27 5.73 -18.74
N LYS A 81 -2.69 4.76 -19.57
CA LYS A 81 -3.88 3.96 -19.30
C LYS A 81 -3.75 3.18 -17.99
N LEU A 82 -2.58 2.60 -17.73
CA LEU A 82 -2.29 1.92 -16.47
C LEU A 82 -2.41 2.90 -15.29
N LYS A 83 -1.74 4.05 -15.37
CA LYS A 83 -1.80 5.10 -14.34
C LYS A 83 -3.24 5.55 -14.06
N LEU A 84 -4.05 5.77 -15.09
CA LEU A 84 -5.45 6.16 -14.93
C LEU A 84 -6.29 5.05 -14.28
N LYS A 85 -6.02 3.78 -14.61
CA LYS A 85 -6.67 2.64 -13.97
C LYS A 85 -6.33 2.57 -12.48
N GLU A 86 -5.06 2.73 -12.12
CA GLU A 86 -4.61 2.74 -10.73
C GLU A 86 -5.20 3.93 -9.95
N GLU A 87 -5.23 5.12 -10.54
CA GLU A 87 -5.88 6.29 -9.94
C GLU A 87 -7.38 6.05 -9.67
N GLU A 88 -8.10 5.38 -10.58
CA GLU A 88 -9.51 5.03 -10.37
C GLU A 88 -9.68 3.98 -9.28
N GLU A 89 -8.81 2.96 -9.21
CA GLU A 89 -8.82 1.96 -8.14
C GLU A 89 -8.63 2.61 -6.76
N VAL A 90 -7.70 3.58 -6.66
CA VAL A 90 -7.51 4.41 -5.46
C VAL A 90 -8.75 5.23 -5.15
N ALA A 91 -9.36 5.88 -6.14
CA ALA A 91 -10.58 6.66 -5.95
C ALA A 91 -11.77 5.80 -5.48
N VAL A 92 -11.91 4.56 -5.99
CA VAL A 92 -12.92 3.61 -5.53
C VAL A 92 -12.69 3.23 -4.06
N MET A 93 -11.46 2.90 -3.66
CA MET A 93 -11.17 2.57 -2.27
C MET A 93 -11.37 3.75 -1.31
N LEU A 94 -11.00 4.97 -1.73
CA LEU A 94 -11.25 6.18 -0.94
C LEU A 94 -12.76 6.40 -0.72
N ARG A 95 -13.58 6.27 -1.77
CA ARG A 95 -15.05 6.37 -1.63
C ARG A 95 -15.63 5.32 -0.69
N ARG A 96 -15.14 4.08 -0.75
CA ARG A 96 -15.55 3.01 0.19
C ARG A 96 -15.14 3.34 1.63
N ALA A 97 -13.91 3.80 1.82
CA ALA A 97 -13.43 4.20 3.14
C ALA A 97 -14.22 5.40 3.71
N GLU A 98 -14.58 6.39 2.89
CA GLU A 98 -15.45 7.50 3.28
C GLU A 98 -16.86 7.02 3.67
N ALA A 99 -17.34 5.93 3.07
CA ALA A 99 -18.60 5.28 3.44
C ALA A 99 -18.48 4.39 4.70
N GLY A 100 -17.32 4.36 5.37
CA GLY A 100 -17.09 3.59 6.60
C GLY A 100 -16.65 2.15 6.39
N ASP A 101 -16.24 1.77 5.18
CA ASP A 101 -15.75 0.42 4.88
C ASP A 101 -14.35 0.21 5.47
N GLY A 102 -14.28 -0.50 6.60
CA GLY A 102 -13.02 -0.81 7.30
C GLY A 102 -12.05 -1.66 6.48
N ALA A 103 -12.53 -2.55 5.62
CA ALA A 103 -11.67 -3.35 4.74
C ALA A 103 -11.03 -2.48 3.65
N ALA A 104 -11.75 -1.50 3.11
CA ALA A 104 -11.18 -0.52 2.19
C ALA A 104 -10.10 0.35 2.86
N MET A 105 -10.30 0.75 4.11
CA MET A 105 -9.29 1.48 4.90
C MET A 105 -8.04 0.63 5.12
N PHE A 106 -8.20 -0.66 5.42
CA PHE A 106 -7.09 -1.61 5.53
C PHE A 106 -6.30 -1.72 4.22
N ILE A 107 -6.99 -1.90 3.08
CA ILE A 107 -6.36 -1.99 1.76
C ILE A 107 -5.60 -0.70 1.41
N LEU A 108 -6.14 0.48 1.74
CA LEU A 108 -5.43 1.74 1.56
C LEU A 108 -4.15 1.78 2.40
N GLY A 109 -4.19 1.29 3.64
CA GLY A 109 -3.00 1.13 4.49
C GLY A 109 -1.93 0.26 3.83
N LEU A 110 -2.31 -0.89 3.27
CA LEU A 110 -1.41 -1.80 2.55
C LEU A 110 -0.80 -1.14 1.31
N TRP A 111 -1.59 -0.40 0.51
CA TRP A 111 -1.06 0.28 -0.67
C TRP A 111 -0.06 1.38 -0.31
N TYR A 112 -0.28 2.10 0.79
CA TYR A 112 0.72 3.03 1.33
C TYR A 112 1.93 2.33 1.94
N GLU A 113 1.80 1.12 2.47
CA GLU A 113 2.93 0.35 3.01
C GLU A 113 3.84 -0.15 1.88
N ASN A 114 3.22 -0.69 0.82
CA ASN A 114 3.91 -1.31 -0.31
C ASN A 114 4.28 -0.31 -1.42
N GLY A 115 3.68 0.86 -1.45
CA GLY A 115 3.86 1.83 -2.53
C GLY A 115 3.20 1.36 -3.83
N GLU A 116 1.97 0.88 -3.74
CA GLU A 116 1.21 0.33 -4.86
C GLU A 116 0.22 1.34 -5.45
N LYS A 117 -0.28 1.08 -6.66
CA LYS A 117 -1.30 1.89 -7.33
C LYS A 117 -0.91 3.37 -7.49
N GLY A 118 0.37 3.62 -7.71
CA GLY A 118 0.92 4.98 -7.84
C GLY A 118 1.01 5.76 -6.52
N LEU A 119 0.78 5.13 -5.37
CA LEU A 119 1.00 5.73 -4.05
C LEU A 119 2.46 5.58 -3.64
N VAL A 120 2.99 6.62 -3.00
CA VAL A 120 4.35 6.60 -2.44
C VAL A 120 4.30 5.99 -1.04
N LYS A 121 5.31 5.18 -0.70
CA LYS A 121 5.43 4.58 0.63
C LYS A 121 5.41 5.64 1.72
N ASP A 122 4.50 5.50 2.68
CA ASP A 122 4.33 6.48 3.76
C ASP A 122 3.85 5.80 5.04
N LYS A 123 4.80 5.56 5.96
CA LYS A 123 4.56 4.88 7.23
C LYS A 123 3.55 5.60 8.12
N ALA A 124 3.51 6.93 8.09
CA ALA A 124 2.55 7.69 8.88
C ALA A 124 1.14 7.52 8.33
N LYS A 125 0.96 7.61 7.00
CA LYS A 125 -0.33 7.34 6.37
C LYS A 125 -0.78 5.88 6.52
N THR A 126 0.14 4.92 6.41
CA THR A 126 -0.14 3.51 6.68
C THR A 126 -0.73 3.34 8.07
N PHE A 127 -0.08 3.90 9.10
CA PHE A 127 -0.58 3.85 10.48
C PHE A 127 -1.96 4.51 10.63
N GLU A 128 -2.17 5.68 10.03
CA GLU A 128 -3.47 6.37 10.06
C GLU A 128 -4.59 5.54 9.43
N TRP A 129 -4.33 4.88 8.30
CA TRP A 129 -5.33 4.04 7.63
C TRP A 129 -5.65 2.78 8.43
N TYR A 130 -4.65 2.11 9.00
CA TYR A 130 -4.88 0.98 9.91
C TYR A 130 -5.63 1.39 11.17
N LYS A 131 -5.35 2.58 11.71
CA LYS A 131 -6.11 3.14 12.83
C LYS A 131 -7.58 3.35 12.47
N LYS A 132 -7.87 3.97 11.32
CA LYS A 132 -9.25 4.16 10.83
C LYS A 132 -9.97 2.83 10.62
N SER A 133 -9.27 1.85 10.04
CA SER A 133 -9.79 0.50 9.81
C SER A 133 -10.16 -0.20 11.13
N HIS A 134 -9.29 -0.11 12.14
CA HIS A 134 -9.58 -0.57 13.50
C HIS A 134 -10.78 0.15 14.13
N GLU A 135 -10.86 1.48 14.00
CA GLU A 135 -11.98 2.28 14.50
C GLU A 135 -13.31 1.93 13.80
N ALA A 136 -13.25 1.45 12.57
CA ALA A 136 -14.39 0.91 11.82
C ALA A 136 -14.73 -0.55 12.17
N GLY A 137 -14.00 -1.18 13.09
CA GLY A 137 -14.25 -2.54 13.58
C GLY A 137 -13.66 -3.65 12.72
N ASP A 138 -12.77 -3.32 11.77
CA ASP A 138 -12.13 -4.32 10.91
C ASP A 138 -10.99 -5.05 11.65
N ALA A 139 -11.05 -6.38 11.65
CA ALA A 139 -10.10 -7.22 12.39
C ALA A 139 -8.70 -7.23 11.75
N SER A 140 -8.60 -7.09 10.42
CA SER A 140 -7.31 -7.04 9.70
C SER A 140 -6.62 -5.69 9.93
N GLY A 141 -7.37 -4.58 9.90
CA GLY A 141 -6.91 -3.27 10.34
C GLY A 141 -6.43 -3.27 11.80
N THR A 142 -7.17 -3.94 12.69
CA THR A 142 -6.78 -4.10 14.10
C THR A 142 -5.47 -4.88 14.25
N CYS A 143 -5.30 -5.96 13.49
CA CYS A 143 -4.07 -6.75 13.46
C CYS A 143 -2.87 -5.89 13.05
N CYS A 144 -2.98 -5.19 11.92
CA CYS A 144 -1.91 -4.34 11.39
C CYS A 144 -1.59 -3.16 12.31
N LEU A 145 -2.60 -2.53 12.92
CA LEU A 145 -2.39 -1.51 13.94
C LEU A 145 -1.60 -2.06 15.14
N GLY A 146 -1.96 -3.27 15.60
CA GLY A 146 -1.22 -3.98 16.65
C GLY A 146 0.24 -4.19 16.26
N GLN A 147 0.49 -4.70 15.06
CA GLN A 147 1.83 -4.89 14.53
C GLN A 147 2.62 -3.57 14.45
N SER A 148 2.03 -2.48 13.96
CA SER A 148 2.66 -1.15 13.93
C SER A 148 3.16 -0.72 15.31
N TYR A 149 2.39 -0.95 16.38
CA TYR A 149 2.84 -0.69 17.75
C TYR A 149 3.95 -1.64 18.22
N LEU A 150 3.94 -2.92 17.82
CA LEU A 150 4.97 -3.88 18.22
C LEU A 150 6.33 -3.56 17.59
N VAL A 151 6.34 -3.15 16.32
CA VAL A 151 7.58 -2.82 15.60
C VAL A 151 7.97 -1.36 15.74
N GLY A 152 7.03 -0.48 16.07
CA GLY A 152 7.22 0.97 16.11
C GLY A 152 7.21 1.60 14.72
N ASP A 153 6.35 1.12 13.82
CA ASP A 153 6.26 1.63 12.45
C ASP A 153 5.15 2.67 12.31
N GLY A 154 5.50 3.88 11.89
CA GLY A 154 4.58 5.03 11.86
C GLY A 154 4.16 5.55 13.25
N VAL A 155 4.53 4.86 14.34
CA VAL A 155 4.14 5.18 15.71
C VAL A 155 5.25 4.76 16.70
N PRO A 156 5.42 5.43 17.86
CA PRO A 156 6.32 4.93 18.90
C PRO A 156 5.97 3.50 19.33
N LYS A 157 7.00 2.67 19.43
CA LYS A 157 6.88 1.26 19.84
C LYS A 157 6.21 1.14 21.21
N CYS A 158 5.18 0.31 21.30
CA CYS A 158 4.45 0.02 22.53
C CYS A 158 3.99 -1.45 22.54
N LEU A 159 4.80 -2.33 23.16
CA LEU A 159 4.52 -3.76 23.20
C LEU A 159 3.17 -4.09 23.84
N ALA A 160 2.83 -3.42 24.95
CA ALA A 160 1.56 -3.62 25.64
C ALA A 160 0.36 -3.34 24.73
N ARG A 161 0.33 -2.18 24.05
CA ARG A 161 -0.76 -1.84 23.12
C ARG A 161 -0.81 -2.80 21.93
N GLY A 162 0.34 -3.11 21.34
CA GLY A 162 0.40 -4.01 20.19
C GLY A 162 -0.08 -5.42 20.53
N ALA A 163 0.30 -5.95 21.69
CA ALA A 163 -0.14 -7.25 22.18
C ALA A 163 -1.66 -7.28 22.41
N THR A 164 -2.22 -6.25 23.06
CA THR A 164 -3.67 -6.15 23.28
C THR A 164 -4.44 -6.12 21.96
N LEU A 165 -3.99 -5.32 20.99
CA LEU A 165 -4.64 -5.22 19.68
C LEU A 165 -4.55 -6.54 18.88
N LEU A 166 -3.40 -7.22 18.89
CA LEU A 166 -3.29 -8.54 18.25
C LEU A 166 -4.22 -9.57 18.89
N SER A 167 -4.31 -9.61 20.23
CA SER A 167 -5.23 -10.52 20.92
C SER A 167 -6.69 -10.23 20.55
N GLN A 168 -7.09 -8.95 20.53
CA GLN A 168 -8.44 -8.54 20.10
C GLN A 168 -8.74 -8.94 18.64
N ALA A 169 -7.79 -8.70 17.73
CA ALA A 169 -7.95 -9.08 16.33
C ALA A 169 -8.11 -10.61 16.16
N ALA A 170 -7.35 -11.40 16.92
CA ALA A 170 -7.46 -12.86 16.91
C ALA A 170 -8.81 -13.35 17.46
N GLU A 171 -9.31 -12.74 18.53
CA GLU A 171 -10.64 -13.01 19.09
C GLU A 171 -11.77 -12.65 18.13
N HIS A 172 -11.59 -11.61 17.32
CA HIS A 172 -12.51 -11.23 16.25
C HIS A 172 -12.29 -11.99 14.92
N GLY A 173 -11.49 -13.06 14.94
CA GLY A 173 -11.37 -13.97 13.80
C GLY A 173 -10.33 -13.57 12.74
N SER A 174 -9.45 -12.60 13.00
CA SER A 174 -8.35 -12.29 12.09
C SER A 174 -7.35 -13.45 12.03
N GLN A 175 -7.24 -14.07 10.85
CA GLN A 175 -6.29 -15.16 10.61
C GLN A 175 -4.84 -14.68 10.69
N TYR A 176 -4.55 -13.44 10.25
CA TYR A 176 -3.24 -12.82 10.40
C TYR A 176 -2.87 -12.60 11.87
N ALA A 177 -3.82 -12.13 12.68
CA ALA A 177 -3.56 -11.95 14.11
C ALA A 177 -3.27 -13.27 14.81
N CYS A 178 -4.06 -14.32 14.49
CA CYS A 178 -3.81 -15.66 15.01
C CYS A 178 -2.44 -16.19 14.57
N CYS A 179 -2.07 -16.05 13.29
CA CYS A 179 -0.76 -16.46 12.80
C CYS A 179 0.38 -15.68 13.48
N ASN A 180 0.23 -14.36 13.61
CA ASN A 180 1.21 -13.50 14.28
C ASN A 180 1.39 -13.86 15.76
N LEU A 181 0.31 -14.16 16.48
CA LEU A 181 0.39 -14.62 17.88
C LEU A 181 0.99 -16.03 17.97
N GLY A 182 0.61 -16.94 17.06
CA GLY A 182 1.20 -18.27 16.96
C GLY A 182 2.72 -18.19 16.83
N ARG A 183 3.20 -17.37 15.89
CA ARG A 183 4.62 -17.11 15.68
C ARG A 183 5.28 -16.42 16.87
N ALA A 184 4.58 -15.49 17.51
CA ALA A 184 5.11 -14.78 18.67
C ALA A 184 5.35 -15.71 19.87
N TYR A 185 4.41 -16.61 20.16
CA TYR A 185 4.58 -17.62 21.21
C TYR A 185 5.52 -18.76 20.82
N ALA A 186 5.65 -19.09 19.53
CA ALA A 186 6.57 -20.14 19.09
C ALA A 186 8.06 -19.74 19.23
N HIS A 187 8.36 -18.45 19.09
CA HIS A 187 9.74 -17.94 19.02
C HIS A 187 10.04 -16.81 20.03
N GLY A 188 9.15 -16.56 20.98
CA GLY A 188 9.34 -15.53 22.00
C GLY A 188 9.46 -14.11 21.45
N LEU A 189 8.70 -13.76 20.41
CA LEU A 189 8.82 -12.46 19.73
C LEU A 189 8.07 -11.36 20.46
N TRP A 190 8.47 -10.11 20.24
CA TRP A 190 7.74 -8.91 20.69
C TRP A 190 7.38 -8.88 22.20
N GLY A 191 8.14 -9.59 23.04
CA GLY A 191 7.92 -9.67 24.48
C GLY A 191 6.95 -10.76 24.93
N PHE A 192 6.48 -11.61 24.01
CA PHE A 192 5.77 -12.83 24.35
C PHE A 192 6.77 -13.90 24.83
N PRO A 193 6.44 -14.70 25.86
CA PRO A 193 7.27 -15.84 26.24
C PRO A 193 7.15 -16.95 25.19
N GLU A 194 8.18 -17.78 25.07
CA GLU A 194 8.06 -19.04 24.33
C GLU A 194 7.06 -19.96 25.05
N ASP A 195 5.97 -20.31 24.37
CA ASP A 195 4.91 -21.18 24.87
C ASP A 195 4.29 -21.97 23.72
N GLU A 196 4.71 -23.23 23.60
CA GLU A 196 4.22 -24.12 22.54
C GLU A 196 2.71 -24.36 22.62
N THR A 197 2.13 -24.37 23.82
CA THR A 197 0.69 -24.60 24.01
C THR A 197 -0.13 -23.44 23.46
N MET A 198 0.32 -22.21 23.73
CA MET A 198 -0.29 -20.99 23.19
C MET A 198 -0.05 -20.85 21.69
N ALA A 199 1.16 -21.16 21.21
CA ALA A 199 1.47 -21.18 19.78
C ALA A 199 0.53 -22.13 19.02
N ARG A 200 0.41 -23.37 19.51
CA ARG A 200 -0.50 -24.38 18.95
C ARG A 200 -1.95 -23.92 18.96
N ARG A 201 -2.40 -23.29 20.05
CA ARG A 201 -3.77 -22.76 20.15
C ARG A 201 -4.06 -21.78 19.02
N TYR A 202 -3.22 -20.77 18.83
CA TYR A 202 -3.44 -19.75 17.81
C TYR A 202 -3.26 -20.29 16.38
N TYR A 203 -2.28 -21.14 16.12
CA TYR A 203 -2.15 -21.78 14.81
C TYR A 203 -3.34 -22.71 14.49
N SER A 204 -3.91 -23.38 15.49
CA SER A 204 -5.11 -24.19 15.31
C SER A 204 -6.33 -23.35 14.96
N MET A 205 -6.46 -22.13 15.51
CA MET A 205 -7.52 -21.18 15.15
C MET A 205 -7.46 -20.76 13.68
N VAL A 206 -6.26 -20.60 13.11
CA VAL A 206 -6.07 -20.33 11.67
C VAL A 206 -6.57 -21.51 10.83
N ALA A 207 -6.23 -22.74 11.23
CA ALA A 207 -6.62 -23.95 10.51
C ALA A 207 -8.12 -24.24 10.59
N SER A 208 -8.78 -23.98 11.73
CA SER A 208 -10.22 -24.19 11.90
C SER A 208 -11.05 -23.18 11.11
N ALA A 209 -10.60 -21.92 11.02
CA ALA A 209 -11.26 -20.89 10.21
C ALA A 209 -11.34 -21.27 8.72
N ALA A 210 -10.46 -22.15 8.23
CA ALA A 210 -10.50 -22.66 6.87
C ALA A 210 -11.69 -23.61 6.59
N ILE A 211 -12.22 -24.28 7.63
CA ILE A 211 -13.34 -25.25 7.50
C ILE A 211 -14.68 -24.52 7.39
N GLU A 212 -14.89 -23.45 8.17
CA GLU A 212 -16.15 -22.69 8.15
C GLU A 212 -16.33 -21.90 6.84
N TYR A 213 -15.23 -21.37 6.29
CA TYR A 213 -15.21 -20.53 5.09
C TYR A 213 -15.65 -21.26 3.79
N TYR A 214 -15.44 -22.58 3.68
CA TYR A 214 -15.88 -23.35 2.50
C TYR A 214 -17.41 -23.55 2.42
N SER A 215 -18.16 -23.21 3.47
CA SER A 215 -19.61 -23.45 3.57
C SER A 215 -20.49 -22.20 3.39
N MET A 216 -19.91 -20.99 3.43
CA MET A 216 -20.65 -19.73 3.44
C MET A 216 -19.98 -18.67 2.53
N VAL A 217 -20.60 -18.45 1.37
CA VAL A 217 -20.56 -17.20 0.57
C VAL A 217 -19.37 -16.95 -0.37
N ALA A 218 -19.72 -16.74 -1.64
CA ALA A 218 -18.92 -16.08 -2.66
C ALA A 218 -19.24 -14.57 -2.68
N SER A 219 -18.45 -13.71 -2.02
CA SER A 219 -18.43 -12.27 -2.35
C SER A 219 -17.26 -11.50 -1.71
N ALA A 220 -16.64 -10.66 -2.55
CA ALA A 220 -15.88 -9.45 -2.24
C ALA A 220 -14.55 -9.60 -1.47
N ALA A 221 -13.45 -9.45 -2.24
CA ALA A 221 -12.10 -9.11 -1.78
C ALA A 221 -11.65 -9.82 -0.49
N ILE A 222 -11.61 -11.15 -0.57
CA ILE A 222 -11.06 -11.98 0.50
C ILE A 222 -9.55 -11.78 0.54
N GLU A 223 -9.08 -11.38 1.72
CA GLU A 223 -7.69 -11.37 2.12
C GLU A 223 -7.02 -12.71 1.74
N ASP A 224 -5.92 -12.69 0.98
CA ASP A 224 -5.19 -13.90 0.64
C ASP A 224 -4.41 -14.41 1.86
N CYS A 225 -5.12 -15.05 2.79
CA CYS A 225 -4.53 -15.65 3.98
C CYS A 225 -3.80 -16.97 3.68
N THR A 226 -3.58 -17.34 2.41
CA THR A 226 -2.90 -18.59 2.05
C THR A 226 -1.52 -18.72 2.70
N PRO A 227 -0.66 -17.68 2.72
CA PRO A 227 0.64 -17.79 3.39
C PRO A 227 0.52 -18.05 4.89
N ALA A 228 -0.40 -17.35 5.57
CA ALA A 228 -0.63 -17.53 7.01
C ALA A 228 -1.16 -18.94 7.33
N LYS A 229 -2.00 -19.50 6.46
CA LYS A 229 -2.51 -20.88 6.59
C LYS A 229 -1.42 -21.92 6.36
N GLU A 230 -0.58 -21.73 5.34
CA GLU A 230 0.53 -22.64 5.04
C GLU A 230 1.56 -22.65 6.18
N GLU A 231 1.88 -21.47 6.74
CA GLU A 231 2.75 -21.34 7.90
C GLU A 231 2.17 -22.10 9.09
N ALA A 232 0.91 -21.84 9.45
CA ALA A 232 0.24 -22.50 10.57
C ALA A 232 0.17 -24.02 10.40
N ALA A 233 -0.20 -24.50 9.20
CA ALA A 233 -0.29 -25.92 8.90
C ALA A 233 1.08 -26.61 8.90
N THR A 234 2.13 -25.92 8.47
CA THR A 234 3.50 -26.46 8.50
C THR A 234 3.99 -26.57 9.95
N TRP A 235 3.81 -25.52 10.74
CA TRP A 235 4.20 -25.54 12.15
C TRP A 235 3.48 -26.65 12.94
N LEU A 236 2.17 -26.82 12.73
CA LEU A 236 1.37 -27.87 13.39
C LEU A 236 1.79 -29.30 13.00
N ARG A 237 2.31 -29.50 11.78
CA ARG A 237 2.85 -30.81 11.35
C ARG A 237 4.20 -31.12 11.98
N GLU A 238 5.04 -30.11 12.13
CA GLU A 238 6.38 -30.23 12.73
C GLU A 238 6.33 -30.41 14.25
N HIS A 239 5.28 -29.90 14.88
CA HIS A 239 5.05 -30.01 16.33
C HIS A 239 3.75 -30.79 16.57
N PRO A 240 3.72 -32.13 16.49
CA PRO A 240 2.53 -32.91 16.84
C PRO A 240 2.24 -32.78 18.34
N ALA A 241 0.95 -32.84 18.72
CA ALA A 241 0.59 -32.89 20.14
C ALA A 241 1.11 -34.20 20.76
N ALA A 242 1.72 -34.11 21.94
CA ALA A 242 2.21 -35.25 22.71
C ALA A 242 1.06 -36.15 23.22
#